data_AF-A0A7C5RZ99-F1
#
_entry.id   AF-A0A7C5RZ99-F1
#
_cell.length_a   1.000
_cell.length_b   1.000
_cell.length_c   1.000
_cell.angle_alpha   90.00
_cell.angle_beta   90.00
_cell.angle_gamma   90.00
#
_symmetry.space_group_name_H-M   'P 1'
#
loop_
_entity.id
_entity.type
_entity.pdbx_description
1 polymer ?
#
loop_
_entity_poly.entity_id
_entity_poly.type
_entity_poly.pdbx_seq_one_letter_code
_entity_poly.pdbx_strand_id
1 'polypeptide(L)'
;MRRFLVLTILLLYVPLLYSDELDFEIATHYFHAIRFGSKNIPAVSILISNQHTSYSITSNDYFAIEYKDGGKIRSLKTKSAIVERENYQSGSRIYKLIVDRVNFNDTETKEKVIKHFKDLGYEVESVLVGAVFGLKGKVYDNRQYYISIATFNRAEEAEPSIAEIFDKYRIRAFLFPVLKKYPSGNISLYLTDRKQKISIKNILWIRQMGKPITIQDGPRTTNYGSFNGDLYFTFELDGQLAAINRTDLEELLRGIVPSEIYASSPSEALKAQAIAARTEILSAIGHRHPATPYLLCATQHCQVYNGTNSYTNETDRAIRETSGMVLLYEKRFVKAVYSSNCGGISEDNETVWGEHKEPYLNSNVDSEENSETYKKFKDGLDEGNLEEFLYTVDDTYCAKSSYNNKKAFRWKIEISYDELIRHIKKRYDIDNLDDIMIEGRGHSGRIRGITIVSGKKKYYVDREYNIRQLFGGLKSGLMYIEKKKDSGGKILGLIFTGGGWGHGVGMCQTGAIGMAERGKGFMEILLHYYKGTRVEKVY
;
A
#
# COMPACT_ATOMS: atom_id res chain seq x y z
N MET A 1 -43.36 -6.31 -7.81
CA MET A 1 -42.63 -5.74 -8.97
C MET A 1 -42.22 -4.30 -8.66
N ARG A 2 -41.03 -4.10 -8.07
CA ARG A 2 -40.27 -2.83 -7.95
C ARG A 2 -39.13 -3.10 -6.96
N ARG A 3 -37.95 -3.51 -7.48
CA ARG A 3 -36.61 -3.53 -6.86
C ARG A 3 -35.67 -4.39 -7.72
N PHE A 4 -35.35 -3.93 -8.92
CA PHE A 4 -34.25 -4.43 -9.74
C PHE A 4 -33.83 -3.28 -10.66
N LEU A 5 -33.15 -2.28 -10.09
CA LEU A 5 -32.55 -1.20 -10.88
C LEU A 5 -31.35 -0.58 -10.13
N VAL A 6 -30.35 -1.38 -9.76
CA VAL A 6 -29.04 -0.89 -9.26
C VAL A 6 -27.88 -1.75 -9.78
N LEU A 7 -27.97 -2.34 -10.97
CA LEU A 7 -26.87 -3.20 -11.46
C LEU A 7 -26.58 -3.11 -12.97
N THR A 8 -26.73 -1.92 -13.56
CA THR A 8 -26.56 -1.75 -15.02
C THR A 8 -25.48 -0.75 -15.44
N ILE A 9 -24.74 -0.10 -14.51
CA ILE A 9 -23.82 1.00 -14.90
C ILE A 9 -22.32 0.71 -14.70
N LEU A 10 -21.91 -0.46 -14.19
CA LEU A 10 -20.49 -0.82 -14.04
C LEU A 10 -19.99 -1.93 -14.99
N LEU A 11 -20.77 -2.27 -16.02
CA LEU A 11 -20.45 -3.34 -16.99
C LEU A 11 -19.76 -2.84 -18.28
N LEU A 12 -19.50 -1.54 -18.43
CA LEU A 12 -18.99 -0.96 -19.69
C LEU A 12 -17.51 -1.27 -20.01
N TYR A 13 -16.81 -2.01 -19.14
CA TYR A 13 -15.45 -2.52 -19.40
C TYR A 13 -15.32 -4.03 -19.10
N VAL A 14 -16.43 -4.77 -19.15
CA VAL A 14 -16.39 -6.23 -19.28
C VAL A 14 -16.55 -6.49 -20.78
N PRO A 15 -15.46 -6.65 -21.57
CA PRO A 15 -15.66 -6.95 -22.98
C PRO A 15 -16.45 -8.26 -23.08
N LEU A 16 -17.38 -8.25 -24.01
CA LEU A 16 -18.14 -9.35 -24.60
C LEU A 16 -17.23 -10.50 -25.12
N LEU A 17 -16.41 -11.10 -24.27
CA LEU A 17 -15.46 -12.17 -24.61
C LEU A 17 -15.66 -13.45 -23.79
N TYR A 18 -16.73 -13.56 -23.01
CA TYR A 18 -16.96 -14.71 -22.14
C TYR A 18 -17.94 -15.67 -22.79
N SER A 19 -17.45 -16.82 -23.24
CA SER A 19 -18.25 -17.91 -23.82
C SER A 19 -18.93 -18.79 -22.76
N ASP A 20 -18.53 -18.70 -21.48
CA ASP A 20 -19.05 -19.51 -20.37
C ASP A 20 -19.25 -18.70 -19.07
N GLU A 21 -20.31 -19.02 -18.30
CA GLU A 21 -20.59 -18.43 -16.97
C GLU A 21 -19.43 -18.58 -15.96
N LEU A 22 -18.53 -19.54 -16.19
CA LEU A 22 -17.39 -19.86 -15.33
C LEU A 22 -16.27 -18.80 -15.44
N ASP A 23 -16.05 -18.24 -16.63
CA ASP A 23 -15.05 -17.20 -16.83
C ASP A 23 -15.50 -15.89 -16.16
N PHE A 24 -16.81 -15.65 -16.10
CA PHE A 24 -17.38 -14.50 -15.40
C PHE A 24 -17.09 -14.52 -13.89
N GLU A 25 -17.23 -15.68 -13.22
CA GLU A 25 -17.00 -15.78 -11.78
C GLU A 25 -15.54 -15.49 -11.40
N ILE A 26 -14.58 -16.04 -12.15
CA ILE A 26 -13.16 -15.74 -11.95
C ILE A 26 -12.91 -14.27 -12.24
N ALA A 27 -13.37 -13.80 -13.40
CA ALA A 27 -13.15 -12.43 -13.83
C ALA A 27 -13.64 -11.42 -12.77
N THR A 28 -14.79 -11.66 -12.12
CA THR A 28 -15.32 -10.77 -11.07
C THR A 28 -14.45 -10.63 -9.81
N HIS A 29 -13.46 -11.50 -9.59
CA HIS A 29 -12.50 -11.39 -8.48
C HIS A 29 -11.21 -10.67 -8.88
N TYR A 30 -10.91 -10.66 -10.18
CA TYR A 30 -9.81 -9.90 -10.76
C TYR A 30 -10.23 -8.49 -11.17
N PHE A 31 -11.53 -8.25 -11.33
CA PHE A 31 -12.10 -6.92 -11.39
C PHE A 31 -12.23 -6.39 -9.97
N HIS A 32 -11.59 -5.26 -9.67
CA HIS A 32 -11.62 -4.56 -8.38
C HIS A 32 -12.99 -3.92 -8.08
N ALA A 33 -14.07 -4.69 -8.18
CA ALA A 33 -15.41 -4.28 -7.82
C ALA A 33 -15.64 -4.45 -6.31
N ILE A 34 -16.06 -3.39 -5.63
CA ILE A 34 -16.47 -3.49 -4.23
C ILE A 34 -17.78 -4.26 -4.14
N ARG A 35 -17.79 -5.25 -3.25
CA ARG A 35 -19.00 -5.91 -2.78
C ARG A 35 -19.43 -5.32 -1.44
N PHE A 36 -20.68 -5.50 -1.07
CA PHE A 36 -21.23 -5.00 0.18
C PHE A 36 -21.65 -6.16 1.07
N GLY A 37 -21.29 -6.08 2.35
CA GLY A 37 -21.73 -7.00 3.39
C GLY A 37 -23.15 -6.72 3.87
N SER A 38 -23.57 -7.45 4.90
CA SER A 38 -24.95 -7.48 5.44
C SER A 38 -25.49 -6.13 5.93
N LYS A 39 -24.62 -5.14 6.16
CA LYS A 39 -24.97 -3.79 6.65
C LYS A 39 -24.62 -2.66 5.67
N ASN A 40 -24.48 -2.96 4.37
CA ASN A 40 -23.95 -2.03 3.36
C ASN A 40 -22.53 -1.50 3.69
N ILE A 41 -21.78 -2.24 4.48
CA ILE A 41 -20.35 -1.99 4.72
C ILE A 41 -19.58 -2.58 3.53
N PRO A 42 -18.60 -1.89 2.95
CA PRO A 42 -17.75 -2.46 1.90
C PRO A 42 -17.07 -3.75 2.39
N ALA A 43 -17.14 -4.81 1.59
CA ALA A 43 -16.41 -6.05 1.80
C ALA A 43 -15.08 -5.99 1.04
N VAL A 44 -14.00 -6.32 1.72
CA VAL A 44 -12.63 -6.22 1.22
C VAL A 44 -11.99 -7.60 1.21
N SER A 45 -11.32 -7.95 0.10
CA SER A 45 -10.54 -9.18 -0.03
C SER A 45 -9.05 -8.90 0.19
N ILE A 46 -8.44 -9.61 1.13
CA ILE A 46 -7.06 -9.42 1.57
C ILE A 46 -6.29 -10.74 1.41
N LEU A 47 -5.20 -10.71 0.65
CA LEU A 47 -4.27 -11.82 0.56
C LEU A 47 -3.60 -12.07 1.91
N ILE A 48 -3.76 -13.29 2.43
CA ILE A 48 -3.10 -13.75 3.65
C ILE A 48 -1.75 -14.41 3.32
N SER A 49 -1.74 -15.31 2.33
CA SER A 49 -0.54 -16.03 1.90
C SER A 49 -0.71 -16.53 0.47
N ASN A 50 0.38 -16.53 -0.30
CA ASN A 50 0.48 -17.13 -1.64
C ASN A 50 1.78 -17.93 -1.83
N GLN A 51 2.51 -18.21 -0.76
CA GLN A 51 3.84 -18.82 -0.84
C GLN A 51 3.80 -20.36 -0.94
N HIS A 52 2.61 -20.97 -0.88
CA HIS A 52 2.46 -22.41 -0.66
C HIS A 52 1.51 -23.05 -1.66
N THR A 53 1.62 -24.38 -1.76
CA THR A 53 0.78 -25.20 -2.62
C THR A 53 -0.39 -25.83 -1.86
N SER A 54 -0.36 -25.79 -0.52
CA SER A 54 -1.42 -26.30 0.32
C SER A 54 -1.56 -25.53 1.65
N TYR A 55 -2.78 -25.57 2.20
CA TYR A 55 -3.16 -24.91 3.45
C TYR A 55 -4.04 -25.83 4.29
N SER A 56 -3.84 -25.81 5.60
CA SER A 56 -4.78 -26.39 6.56
C SER A 56 -5.72 -25.31 7.07
N ILE A 57 -7.02 -25.61 7.08
CA ILE A 57 -8.06 -24.73 7.62
C ILE A 57 -8.78 -25.43 8.77
N THR A 58 -8.97 -24.71 9.87
CA THR A 58 -9.66 -25.22 11.06
C THR A 58 -10.56 -24.17 11.68
N SER A 59 -11.63 -24.58 12.35
CA SER A 59 -12.43 -23.71 13.21
C SER A 59 -12.96 -24.49 14.42
N ASN A 60 -13.21 -23.75 15.51
CA ASN A 60 -13.87 -24.32 16.69
C ASN A 60 -15.37 -24.59 16.43
N ASP A 61 -15.95 -23.94 15.42
CA ASP A 61 -17.30 -24.20 14.89
C ASP A 61 -17.23 -24.87 13.51
N TYR A 62 -18.40 -25.25 12.98
CA TYR A 62 -18.51 -25.62 11.57
C TYR A 62 -18.34 -24.39 10.69
N PHE A 63 -17.62 -24.54 9.58
CA PHE A 63 -17.71 -23.66 8.43
C PHE A 63 -18.37 -24.40 7.26
N ALA A 64 -18.97 -23.64 6.35
CA ALA A 64 -19.61 -24.20 5.15
C ALA A 64 -18.70 -24.03 3.94
N ILE A 65 -18.52 -25.10 3.18
CA ILE A 65 -17.85 -25.07 1.88
C ILE A 65 -18.93 -24.93 0.83
N GLU A 66 -18.82 -23.90 0.00
CA GLU A 66 -19.70 -23.69 -1.14
C GLU A 66 -18.91 -23.97 -2.42
N TYR A 67 -19.42 -24.89 -3.24
CA TYR A 67 -18.79 -25.24 -4.51
C TYR A 67 -19.84 -25.57 -5.57
N LYS A 68 -19.49 -25.34 -6.82
CA LYS A 68 -20.31 -25.73 -7.97
C LYS A 68 -19.99 -27.18 -8.35
N ASP A 69 -21.04 -27.99 -8.52
CA ASP A 69 -20.97 -29.34 -9.06
C ASP A 69 -22.10 -29.54 -10.07
N GLY A 70 -21.74 -29.80 -11.34
CA GLY A 70 -22.72 -29.93 -12.44
C GLY A 70 -23.66 -28.73 -12.59
N GLY A 71 -23.17 -27.50 -12.37
CA GLY A 71 -23.95 -26.26 -12.44
C GLY A 71 -24.82 -25.96 -11.22
N LYS A 72 -24.87 -26.85 -10.21
CA LYS A 72 -25.60 -26.63 -8.95
C LYS A 72 -24.63 -26.23 -7.84
N ILE A 73 -25.04 -25.26 -7.02
CA ILE A 73 -24.31 -24.92 -5.79
C ILE A 73 -24.60 -25.99 -4.75
N ARG A 74 -23.54 -26.64 -4.26
CA ARG A 74 -23.59 -27.57 -3.12
C ARG A 74 -22.96 -26.91 -1.90
N SER A 75 -23.44 -27.30 -0.73
CA SER A 75 -22.89 -26.85 0.56
C SER A 75 -22.56 -28.04 1.44
N LEU A 76 -21.36 -28.05 2.02
CA LEU A 76 -20.91 -29.06 2.99
C LEU A 76 -20.42 -28.38 4.25
N LYS A 77 -20.68 -28.98 5.41
CA LYS A 77 -20.19 -28.46 6.70
C LYS A 77 -19.07 -29.34 7.23
N THR A 78 -17.98 -28.72 7.63
CA THR A 78 -16.84 -29.37 8.30
C THR A 78 -16.24 -28.41 9.33
N LYS A 79 -15.39 -28.93 10.21
CA LYS A 79 -14.57 -28.14 11.13
C LYS A 79 -13.11 -28.05 10.70
N SER A 80 -12.69 -28.89 9.76
CA SER A 80 -11.30 -28.97 9.34
C SER A 80 -11.15 -29.53 7.93
N ALA A 81 -10.28 -28.90 7.14
CA ALA A 81 -9.95 -29.38 5.81
C ALA A 81 -8.52 -29.00 5.41
N ILE A 82 -7.99 -29.74 4.44
CA ILE A 82 -6.73 -29.40 3.75
C ILE A 82 -7.08 -28.98 2.33
N VAL A 83 -6.59 -27.83 1.92
CA VAL A 83 -6.74 -27.26 0.58
C VAL A 83 -5.41 -27.41 -0.14
N GLU A 84 -5.41 -27.93 -1.35
CA GLU A 84 -4.21 -28.12 -2.16
C GLU A 84 -4.49 -27.83 -3.63
N ARG A 85 -3.54 -27.24 -4.35
CA ARG A 85 -3.64 -27.06 -5.79
C ARG A 85 -3.37 -28.36 -6.56
N GLU A 86 -4.10 -28.58 -7.64
CA GLU A 86 -3.95 -29.70 -8.57
C GLU A 86 -4.13 -29.22 -10.01
N ASN A 87 -3.42 -29.84 -10.97
CA ASN A 87 -3.64 -29.64 -12.41
C ASN A 87 -3.80 -28.16 -12.83
N TYR A 88 -2.84 -27.32 -12.46
CA TYR A 88 -2.92 -25.87 -12.68
C TYR A 88 -2.23 -25.44 -13.97
N GLN A 89 -2.63 -24.28 -14.47
CA GLN A 89 -2.00 -23.54 -15.56
C GLN A 89 -1.76 -22.11 -15.09
N SER A 90 -0.53 -21.64 -15.26
CA SER A 90 -0.19 -20.24 -15.00
C SER A 90 -0.98 -19.31 -15.93
N GLY A 91 -1.35 -18.16 -15.37
CA GLY A 91 -1.87 -17.04 -16.12
C GLY A 91 -0.74 -16.32 -16.85
N SER A 92 -1.10 -15.27 -17.58
CA SER A 92 -0.12 -14.38 -18.20
C SER A 92 -0.61 -12.95 -18.15
N ARG A 93 0.33 -12.02 -18.15
CA ARG A 93 0.08 -10.58 -18.17
C ARG A 93 1.01 -9.90 -19.16
N ILE A 94 0.58 -8.75 -19.63
CA ILE A 94 1.40 -7.78 -20.37
C ILE A 94 1.63 -6.57 -19.48
N TYR A 95 2.56 -5.71 -19.84
CA TYR A 95 2.91 -4.51 -19.09
C TYR A 95 2.74 -3.29 -19.97
N LYS A 96 1.95 -2.33 -19.50
CA LYS A 96 1.82 -1.01 -20.11
C LYS A 96 2.80 -0.07 -19.46
N LEU A 97 3.64 0.59 -20.25
CA LEU A 97 4.55 1.62 -19.76
C LEU A 97 3.75 2.91 -19.60
N ILE A 98 3.51 3.30 -18.35
CA ILE A 98 2.72 4.46 -17.97
C ILE A 98 3.65 5.64 -17.74
N VAL A 99 3.35 6.76 -18.38
CA VAL A 99 4.09 8.02 -18.25
C VAL A 99 3.36 9.06 -17.42
N ASP A 100 2.04 8.91 -17.25
CA ASP A 100 1.22 9.85 -16.51
C ASP A 100 -0.05 9.18 -15.94
N ARG A 101 -0.59 9.75 -14.86
CA ARG A 101 -1.87 9.41 -14.24
C ARG A 101 -2.70 10.68 -14.10
N VAL A 102 -3.83 10.74 -14.79
CA VAL A 102 -4.74 11.90 -14.76
C VAL A 102 -6.04 11.51 -14.09
N ASN A 103 -6.59 12.37 -13.23
CA ASN A 103 -7.88 12.11 -12.60
C ASN A 103 -8.99 11.93 -13.64
N PHE A 104 -9.94 11.01 -13.40
CA PHE A 104 -11.01 10.72 -14.35
C PHE A 104 -11.85 11.95 -14.77
N ASN A 105 -12.03 12.91 -13.86
CA ASN A 105 -12.80 14.12 -14.15
C ASN A 105 -11.99 15.19 -14.90
N ASP A 106 -10.66 15.06 -14.98
CA ASP A 106 -9.78 16.02 -15.64
C ASP A 106 -9.49 15.61 -17.08
N THR A 107 -10.54 15.70 -17.91
CA THR A 107 -10.46 15.34 -19.32
C THR A 107 -9.57 16.28 -20.13
N GLU A 108 -9.47 17.56 -19.73
CA GLU A 108 -8.62 18.54 -20.40
C GLU A 108 -7.13 18.19 -20.25
N THR A 109 -6.67 17.93 -19.02
CA THR A 109 -5.29 17.48 -18.79
C THR A 109 -5.02 16.15 -19.49
N LYS A 110 -5.99 15.22 -19.48
CA LYS A 110 -5.86 13.93 -20.18
C LYS A 110 -5.57 14.13 -21.66
N GLU A 111 -6.35 14.97 -22.35
CA GLU A 111 -6.14 15.23 -23.78
C GLU A 111 -4.82 15.99 -24.05
N LYS A 112 -4.42 16.92 -23.17
CA LYS A 112 -3.12 17.61 -23.28
C LYS A 112 -1.95 16.63 -23.19
N VAL A 113 -1.96 15.72 -22.22
CA VAL A 113 -0.89 14.73 -22.04
C VAL A 113 -0.87 13.75 -23.23
N ILE A 114 -2.04 13.27 -23.67
CA ILE A 114 -2.12 12.39 -24.84
C ILE A 114 -1.55 13.08 -26.09
N LYS A 115 -1.95 14.33 -26.34
CA LYS A 115 -1.45 15.10 -27.47
C LYS A 115 0.07 15.29 -27.39
N HIS A 116 0.59 15.68 -26.22
CA HIS A 116 2.02 15.88 -26.01
C HIS A 116 2.85 14.65 -26.42
N PHE A 117 2.48 13.46 -25.97
CA PHE A 117 3.23 12.24 -26.31
C PHE A 117 3.01 11.77 -27.75
N LYS A 118 1.84 12.03 -28.35
CA LYS A 118 1.63 11.79 -29.79
C LYS A 118 2.48 12.72 -30.65
N ASP A 119 2.59 13.99 -30.30
CA ASP A 119 3.42 14.97 -30.99
C ASP A 119 4.93 14.60 -30.89
N LEU A 120 5.32 13.88 -29.83
CA LEU A 120 6.66 13.29 -29.67
C LEU A 120 6.87 11.97 -30.44
N GLY A 121 5.85 11.48 -31.14
CA GLY A 121 5.91 10.27 -31.98
C GLY A 121 5.61 8.95 -31.27
N TYR A 122 5.07 8.98 -30.04
CA TYR A 122 4.68 7.76 -29.34
C TYR A 122 3.25 7.33 -29.72
N GLU A 123 3.03 6.01 -29.77
CA GLU A 123 1.71 5.41 -29.77
C GLU A 123 1.12 5.53 -28.37
N VAL A 124 0.03 6.32 -28.22
CA VAL A 124 -0.54 6.63 -26.90
C VAL A 124 -1.90 5.97 -26.71
N GLU A 125 -2.04 5.24 -25.59
CA GLU A 125 -3.29 4.66 -25.11
C GLU A 125 -3.63 5.20 -23.72
N SER A 126 -4.91 5.38 -23.42
CA SER A 126 -5.39 5.65 -22.07
C SER A 126 -6.10 4.44 -21.48
N VAL A 127 -5.66 3.97 -20.31
CA VAL A 127 -6.33 2.90 -19.56
C VAL A 127 -7.05 3.50 -18.37
N LEU A 128 -8.33 3.15 -18.18
CA LEU A 128 -9.08 3.58 -17.02
C LEU A 128 -8.85 2.61 -15.86
N VAL A 129 -8.31 3.12 -14.75
CA VAL A 129 -7.90 2.35 -13.57
C VAL A 129 -8.56 2.94 -12.32
N GLY A 130 -8.96 2.12 -11.35
CA GLY A 130 -9.66 2.53 -10.13
C GLY A 130 -11.07 1.96 -10.04
N ALA A 131 -11.87 2.48 -9.11
CA ALA A 131 -13.20 1.99 -8.78
C ALA A 131 -14.24 3.12 -8.61
N VAL A 132 -15.51 2.74 -8.68
CA VAL A 132 -16.65 3.62 -8.40
C VAL A 132 -17.44 3.02 -7.25
N PHE A 133 -17.72 3.83 -6.24
CA PHE A 133 -18.39 3.42 -5.01
C PHE A 133 -19.73 4.12 -4.88
N GLY A 134 -20.81 3.34 -4.81
CA GLY A 134 -22.13 3.84 -4.44
C GLY A 134 -22.36 3.64 -2.94
N LEU A 135 -22.19 4.68 -2.13
CA LEU A 135 -22.35 4.62 -0.67
C LEU A 135 -23.40 5.64 -0.21
N LYS A 136 -24.43 5.18 0.51
CA LYS A 136 -25.56 6.02 0.98
C LYS A 136 -26.18 6.93 -0.11
N GLY A 137 -26.32 6.40 -1.32
CA GLY A 137 -26.89 7.15 -2.45
C GLY A 137 -25.98 8.21 -3.06
N LYS A 138 -24.72 8.30 -2.61
CA LYS A 138 -23.67 9.13 -3.22
C LYS A 138 -22.71 8.27 -4.02
N VAL A 139 -22.14 8.86 -5.06
CA VAL A 139 -21.09 8.25 -5.89
C VAL A 139 -19.75 8.85 -5.51
N TYR A 140 -18.79 8.00 -5.18
CA TYR A 140 -17.38 8.33 -5.02
C TYR A 140 -16.62 7.65 -6.14
N ASP A 141 -15.79 8.40 -6.86
CA ASP A 141 -15.08 7.91 -8.04
C ASP A 141 -13.59 8.19 -7.85
N ASN A 142 -12.80 7.14 -7.59
CA ASN A 142 -11.35 7.28 -7.49
C ASN A 142 -10.64 6.95 -8.79
N ARG A 143 -11.36 6.74 -9.91
CA ARG A 143 -10.73 6.36 -11.18
C ARG A 143 -9.76 7.42 -11.70
N GLN A 144 -8.76 6.93 -12.42
CA GLN A 144 -7.73 7.70 -13.10
C GLN A 144 -7.47 7.12 -14.49
N TYR A 145 -7.15 7.99 -15.44
CA TYR A 145 -6.57 7.62 -16.73
C TYR A 145 -5.07 7.40 -16.57
N TYR A 146 -4.62 6.19 -16.84
CA TYR A 146 -3.20 5.86 -16.93
C TYR A 146 -2.81 6.01 -18.40
N ILE A 147 -1.92 6.96 -18.69
CA ILE A 147 -1.47 7.26 -20.05
C ILE A 147 -0.28 6.38 -20.37
N SER A 148 -0.43 5.49 -21.34
CA SER A 148 0.59 4.54 -21.76
C SER A 148 1.15 4.89 -23.12
N ILE A 149 2.46 4.70 -23.29
CA ILE A 149 3.18 4.96 -24.55
C ILE A 149 3.76 3.70 -25.21
N ALA A 150 3.67 2.55 -24.54
CA ALA A 150 4.22 1.28 -25.01
C ALA A 150 3.62 0.10 -24.23
N THR A 151 3.61 -1.08 -24.86
CA THR A 151 3.18 -2.34 -24.24
C THR A 151 4.26 -3.40 -24.43
N PHE A 152 4.54 -4.16 -23.36
CA PHE A 152 5.58 -5.18 -23.31
C PHE A 152 5.01 -6.52 -22.84
N ASN A 153 5.61 -7.63 -23.27
CA ASN A 153 5.20 -8.96 -22.80
C ASN A 153 5.88 -9.33 -21.49
N ARG A 154 7.10 -8.82 -21.25
CA ARG A 154 7.86 -9.02 -20.02
C ARG A 154 8.29 -7.67 -19.42
N ALA A 155 8.46 -7.62 -18.10
CA ALA A 155 8.76 -6.35 -17.42
C ALA A 155 10.17 -5.85 -17.80
N GLU A 156 11.11 -6.77 -17.92
CA GLU A 156 12.53 -6.52 -18.20
C GLU A 156 12.74 -5.91 -19.60
N GLU A 157 11.81 -6.14 -20.53
CA GLU A 157 11.85 -5.57 -21.88
C GLU A 157 11.63 -4.05 -21.88
N ALA A 158 11.03 -3.50 -20.82
CA ALA A 158 10.70 -2.09 -20.73
C ALA A 158 11.81 -1.22 -20.10
N GLU A 159 12.83 -1.83 -19.49
CA GLU A 159 13.91 -1.11 -18.79
C GLU A 159 14.61 -0.07 -19.67
N PRO A 160 14.97 -0.36 -20.95
CA PRO A 160 15.56 0.65 -21.83
C PRO A 160 14.63 1.84 -22.08
N SER A 161 13.33 1.59 -22.26
CA SER A 161 12.35 2.66 -22.47
C SER A 161 12.09 3.48 -21.21
N ILE A 162 12.10 2.86 -20.02
CA ILE A 162 12.01 3.58 -18.75
C ILE A 162 13.19 4.54 -18.60
N ALA A 163 14.41 4.06 -18.88
CA ALA A 163 15.62 4.86 -18.83
C ALA A 163 15.58 6.02 -19.85
N GLU A 164 15.21 5.75 -21.10
CA GLU A 164 15.07 6.76 -22.15
C GLU A 164 14.10 7.88 -21.75
N ILE A 165 12.90 7.52 -21.26
CA ILE A 165 11.88 8.48 -20.86
C ILE A 165 12.35 9.34 -19.69
N PHE A 166 13.02 8.73 -18.71
CA PHE A 166 13.59 9.48 -17.60
C PHE A 166 14.72 10.41 -18.04
N ASP A 167 15.62 9.96 -18.91
CA ASP A 167 16.76 10.78 -19.35
C ASP A 167 16.32 11.96 -20.22
N LYS A 168 15.34 11.73 -21.11
CA LYS A 168 14.88 12.75 -22.06
C LYS A 168 13.90 13.74 -21.44
N TYR A 169 12.98 13.27 -20.60
CA TYR A 169 11.86 14.09 -20.12
C TYR A 169 11.82 14.25 -18.60
N ARG A 170 12.69 13.56 -17.85
CA ARG A 170 12.64 13.50 -16.38
C ARG A 170 11.31 12.98 -15.85
N ILE A 171 10.63 12.15 -16.66
CA ILE A 171 9.38 11.49 -16.30
C ILE A 171 9.69 10.12 -15.73
N ARG A 172 9.14 9.85 -14.55
CA ARG A 172 9.26 8.54 -13.88
C ARG A 172 8.19 7.59 -14.40
N ALA A 173 8.46 6.99 -15.55
CA ALA A 173 7.57 5.99 -16.10
C ALA A 173 7.55 4.72 -15.23
N PHE A 174 6.42 4.02 -15.19
CA PHE A 174 6.27 2.78 -14.44
C PHE A 174 5.45 1.75 -15.21
N LEU A 175 5.59 0.48 -14.85
CA LEU A 175 4.86 -0.60 -15.50
C LEU A 175 3.53 -0.87 -14.79
N PHE A 176 2.45 -0.83 -15.56
CA PHE A 176 1.13 -1.27 -15.14
C PHE A 176 0.81 -2.64 -15.73
N PRO A 177 0.69 -3.70 -14.92
CA PRO A 177 0.38 -5.03 -15.43
C PRO A 177 -1.09 -5.13 -15.82
N VAL A 178 -1.35 -5.73 -16.98
CA VAL A 178 -2.69 -6.04 -17.49
C VAL A 178 -2.79 -7.53 -17.72
N LEU A 179 -3.81 -8.16 -17.14
CA LEU A 179 -4.05 -9.59 -17.28
C LEU A 179 -4.39 -9.94 -18.73
N LYS A 180 -3.67 -10.92 -19.29
CA LYS A 180 -3.89 -11.44 -20.65
C LYS A 180 -4.55 -12.81 -20.65
N LYS A 181 -4.15 -13.68 -19.71
CA LYS A 181 -4.75 -14.99 -19.49
C LYS A 181 -4.92 -15.21 -17.99
N TYR A 182 -6.13 -15.60 -17.57
CA TYR A 182 -6.38 -15.99 -16.18
C TYR A 182 -5.64 -17.29 -15.84
N PRO A 183 -5.07 -17.41 -14.63
CA PRO A 183 -4.64 -18.71 -14.14
C PRO A 183 -5.88 -19.60 -13.90
N SER A 184 -5.70 -20.90 -14.04
CA SER A 184 -6.78 -21.88 -13.87
C SER A 184 -6.24 -23.21 -13.34
N GLY A 185 -7.12 -24.04 -12.79
CA GLY A 185 -6.74 -25.35 -12.29
C GLY A 185 -7.80 -25.97 -11.41
N ASN A 186 -7.44 -27.05 -10.74
CA ASN A 186 -8.28 -27.69 -9.74
C ASN A 186 -7.72 -27.43 -8.34
N ILE A 187 -8.62 -27.31 -7.38
CA ILE A 187 -8.31 -27.19 -5.96
C ILE A 187 -8.86 -28.45 -5.31
N SER A 188 -7.97 -29.29 -4.83
CA SER A 188 -8.31 -30.42 -3.99
C SER A 188 -8.63 -29.94 -2.59
N LEU A 189 -9.78 -30.36 -2.09
CA LEU A 189 -10.24 -30.15 -0.73
C LEU A 189 -10.39 -31.52 -0.05
N TYR A 190 -9.55 -31.78 0.95
CA TYR A 190 -9.65 -32.97 1.78
C TYR A 190 -10.31 -32.63 3.12
N LEU A 191 -11.53 -33.09 3.32
CA LEU A 191 -12.29 -32.94 4.58
C LEU A 191 -11.76 -33.94 5.59
N THR A 192 -10.96 -33.49 6.54
CA THR A 192 -10.25 -34.37 7.47
C THR A 192 -11.18 -35.11 8.43
N ASP A 193 -12.32 -34.49 8.79
CA ASP A 193 -13.34 -35.10 9.64
C ASP A 193 -14.15 -36.21 8.94
N ARG A 194 -14.26 -36.14 7.61
CA ARG A 194 -15.05 -37.07 6.78
C ARG A 194 -14.21 -38.03 5.95
N LYS A 195 -12.89 -37.85 5.92
CA LYS A 195 -11.95 -38.55 5.02
C LYS A 195 -12.42 -38.51 3.56
N GLN A 196 -12.97 -37.36 3.14
CA GLN A 196 -13.54 -37.16 1.81
C GLN A 196 -12.70 -36.15 1.03
N LYS A 197 -12.34 -36.50 -0.20
CA LYS A 197 -11.66 -35.58 -1.13
C LYS A 197 -12.65 -35.06 -2.16
N ILE A 198 -12.60 -33.75 -2.44
CA ILE A 198 -13.43 -33.07 -3.43
C ILE A 198 -12.50 -32.25 -4.31
N SER A 199 -12.70 -32.28 -5.63
CA SER A 199 -11.96 -31.45 -6.56
C SER A 199 -12.84 -30.30 -7.04
N ILE A 200 -12.37 -29.07 -6.90
CA ILE A 200 -13.13 -27.84 -7.18
C ILE A 200 -12.35 -27.02 -8.18
N LYS A 201 -12.99 -26.63 -9.29
CA LYS A 201 -12.31 -25.89 -10.36
C LYS A 201 -12.13 -24.41 -9.97
N ASN A 202 -10.93 -23.89 -10.13
CA ASN A 202 -10.50 -22.48 -10.09
C ASN A 202 -10.64 -21.72 -8.76
N ILE A 203 -11.78 -21.81 -8.07
CA ILE A 203 -12.06 -21.08 -6.84
C ILE A 203 -12.83 -21.93 -5.84
N LEU A 204 -12.33 -21.96 -4.60
CA LEU A 204 -12.99 -22.62 -3.47
C LEU A 204 -13.46 -21.55 -2.48
N TRP A 205 -14.76 -21.52 -2.19
CA TRP A 205 -15.35 -20.67 -1.16
C TRP A 205 -15.56 -21.40 0.16
N ILE A 206 -15.21 -20.73 1.25
CA ILE A 206 -15.46 -21.17 2.61
C ILE A 206 -16.19 -20.05 3.36
N ARG A 207 -17.42 -20.34 3.77
CA ARG A 207 -18.28 -19.45 4.53
C ARG A 207 -18.14 -19.69 6.01
N GLN A 208 -17.84 -18.62 6.73
CA GLN A 208 -17.89 -18.65 8.18
C GLN A 208 -19.34 -18.77 8.66
N MET A 209 -19.60 -19.67 9.62
CA MET A 209 -20.93 -19.79 10.24
C MET A 209 -20.98 -19.33 11.70
N GLY A 210 -19.83 -19.23 12.38
CA GLY A 210 -19.75 -18.93 13.81
C GLY A 210 -18.36 -18.43 14.18
N LYS A 211 -17.55 -19.26 14.83
CA LYS A 211 -16.17 -18.91 15.20
C LYS A 211 -15.26 -18.59 14.00
N PRO A 212 -14.18 -17.80 14.21
CA PRO A 212 -13.18 -17.52 13.18
C PRO A 212 -12.60 -18.78 12.54
N ILE A 213 -12.06 -18.64 11.33
CA ILE A 213 -11.38 -19.71 10.61
C ILE A 213 -9.87 -19.49 10.66
N THR A 214 -9.15 -20.48 11.16
CA THR A 214 -7.69 -20.48 11.26
C THR A 214 -7.05 -21.03 10.00
N ILE A 215 -6.04 -20.35 9.48
CA ILE A 215 -5.24 -20.78 8.33
C ILE A 215 -3.82 -21.10 8.78
N GLN A 216 -3.34 -22.27 8.38
CA GLN A 216 -1.97 -22.72 8.62
C GLN A 216 -1.36 -23.23 7.31
N ASP A 217 -0.04 -23.20 7.21
CA ASP A 217 0.67 -23.92 6.15
C ASP A 217 0.37 -25.43 6.28
N GLY A 218 0.09 -26.12 5.17
CA GLY A 218 -0.28 -27.54 5.19
C GLY A 218 0.85 -28.45 5.70
N PRO A 219 2.05 -28.39 5.08
CA PRO A 219 3.22 -29.18 5.48
C PRO A 219 4.10 -28.56 6.58
N ARG A 220 3.88 -27.31 7.00
CA ARG A 220 4.72 -26.62 8.01
C ARG A 220 3.89 -26.04 9.15
N THR A 221 4.52 -25.82 10.30
CA THR A 221 3.88 -25.30 11.52
C THR A 221 3.57 -23.80 11.49
N THR A 222 3.72 -23.11 10.35
CA THR A 222 3.45 -21.66 10.26
C THR A 222 1.96 -21.40 10.40
N ASN A 223 1.59 -20.70 11.47
CA ASN A 223 0.22 -20.26 11.72
C ASN A 223 0.05 -18.83 11.17
N TYR A 224 -0.83 -18.65 10.19
CA TYR A 224 -1.15 -17.34 9.63
C TYR A 224 -2.17 -16.56 10.47
N GLY A 225 -2.82 -17.22 11.43
CA GLY A 225 -3.81 -16.62 12.32
C GLY A 225 -5.24 -17.10 12.04
N SER A 226 -6.16 -16.52 12.80
CA SER A 226 -7.61 -16.78 12.72
C SER A 226 -8.32 -15.55 12.16
N PHE A 227 -9.31 -15.77 11.29
CA PHE A 227 -9.94 -14.70 10.53
C PHE A 227 -11.46 -14.76 10.64
N ASN A 228 -12.08 -13.60 10.81
CA ASN A 228 -13.52 -13.42 10.59
C ASN A 228 -13.79 -13.04 9.13
N GLY A 229 -15.01 -13.31 8.68
CA GLY A 229 -15.40 -13.25 7.28
C GLY A 229 -15.19 -14.58 6.56
N ASP A 230 -15.50 -14.56 5.26
CA ASP A 230 -15.34 -15.71 4.40
C ASP A 230 -13.86 -15.88 4.02
N LEU A 231 -13.49 -17.10 3.66
CA LEU A 231 -12.24 -17.37 2.96
C LEU A 231 -12.53 -17.81 1.54
N TYR A 232 -11.60 -17.53 0.64
CA TYR A 232 -11.54 -18.22 -0.63
C TYR A 232 -10.11 -18.52 -1.03
N PHE A 233 -9.97 -19.60 -1.78
CA PHE A 233 -8.71 -20.06 -2.34
C PHE A 233 -8.80 -20.02 -3.86
N THR A 234 -7.79 -19.45 -4.49
CA THR A 234 -7.68 -19.39 -5.96
C THR A 234 -6.22 -19.27 -6.37
N PHE A 235 -5.96 -19.18 -7.66
CA PHE A 235 -4.61 -19.19 -8.21
C PHE A 235 -4.06 -17.79 -8.40
N GLU A 236 -2.79 -17.58 -8.06
CA GLU A 236 -1.99 -16.46 -8.53
C GLU A 236 -1.57 -16.65 -10.00
N LEU A 237 -1.02 -15.60 -10.60
CA LEU A 237 -0.52 -15.63 -11.98
C LEU A 237 0.47 -16.77 -12.26
N ASP A 238 1.37 -17.05 -11.33
CA ASP A 238 2.35 -18.14 -11.45
C ASP A 238 1.74 -19.53 -11.21
N GLY A 239 0.47 -19.59 -10.78
CA GLY A 239 -0.25 -20.82 -10.45
C GLY A 239 -0.08 -21.27 -9.00
N GLN A 240 0.57 -20.48 -8.14
CA GLN A 240 0.56 -20.71 -6.70
C GLN A 240 -0.84 -20.53 -6.13
N LEU A 241 -1.11 -21.18 -5.00
CA LEU A 241 -2.41 -21.10 -4.36
C LEU A 241 -2.43 -19.88 -3.42
N ALA A 242 -3.34 -18.95 -3.64
CA ALA A 242 -3.59 -17.81 -2.77
C ALA A 242 -4.68 -18.14 -1.75
N ALA A 243 -4.38 -17.92 -0.47
CA ALA A 243 -5.34 -17.91 0.64
C ALA A 243 -5.80 -16.47 0.90
N ILE A 244 -7.08 -16.19 0.73
CA ILE A 244 -7.63 -14.84 0.77
C ILE A 244 -8.78 -14.78 1.77
N ASN A 245 -8.74 -13.78 2.66
CA ASN A 245 -9.84 -13.47 3.56
C ASN A 245 -10.70 -12.36 2.96
N ARG A 246 -12.02 -12.57 2.90
CA ARG A 246 -13.00 -11.55 2.54
C ARG A 246 -13.84 -11.19 3.74
N THR A 247 -13.73 -9.96 4.20
CA THR A 247 -14.43 -9.48 5.40
C THR A 247 -14.95 -8.05 5.23
N ASP A 248 -15.87 -7.65 6.09
CA ASP A 248 -16.38 -6.28 6.12
C ASP A 248 -15.25 -5.31 6.52
N LEU A 249 -15.23 -4.12 5.93
CA LEU A 249 -14.18 -3.11 6.14
C LEU A 249 -13.98 -2.78 7.62
N GLU A 250 -15.05 -2.68 8.41
CA GLU A 250 -14.94 -2.44 9.85
C GLU A 250 -14.29 -3.62 10.59
N GLU A 251 -14.53 -4.86 10.15
CA GLU A 251 -13.91 -6.06 10.74
C GLU A 251 -12.43 -6.16 10.35
N LEU A 252 -12.10 -5.80 9.11
CA LEU A 252 -10.72 -5.69 8.66
C LEU A 252 -9.91 -4.70 9.51
N LEU A 253 -10.49 -3.53 9.81
CA LEU A 253 -9.83 -2.49 10.62
C LEU A 253 -9.46 -2.98 12.02
N ARG A 254 -10.20 -3.92 12.60
CA ARG A 254 -9.90 -4.50 13.92
C ARG A 254 -8.58 -5.28 13.93
N GLY A 255 -8.18 -5.84 12.79
CA GLY A 255 -6.88 -6.50 12.65
C GLY A 255 -5.76 -5.55 12.21
N ILE A 256 -6.10 -4.41 11.62
CA ILE A 256 -5.15 -3.43 11.06
C ILE A 256 -4.75 -2.38 12.10
N VAL A 257 -5.70 -1.64 12.66
CA VAL A 257 -5.43 -0.51 13.56
C VAL A 257 -4.46 -0.88 14.71
N PRO A 258 -4.69 -1.96 15.48
CA PRO A 258 -3.75 -2.37 16.54
C PRO A 258 -2.39 -2.87 16.03
N SER A 259 -2.27 -3.24 14.76
CA SER A 259 -1.00 -3.61 14.13
C SER A 259 -0.20 -2.40 13.64
N GLU A 260 -0.85 -1.25 13.50
CA GLU A 260 -0.27 -0.01 12.96
C GLU A 260 0.07 1.01 14.05
N ILE A 261 -0.78 1.15 15.07
CA ILE A 261 -0.58 2.08 16.20
C ILE A 261 -0.75 1.34 17.52
N TYR A 262 -0.03 1.76 18.56
CA TYR A 262 -0.15 1.15 19.89
C TYR A 262 -1.60 1.18 20.37
N ALA A 263 -2.17 0.03 20.72
CA ALA A 263 -3.56 -0.06 21.20
C ALA A 263 -3.83 0.75 22.48
N SER A 264 -2.78 1.04 23.27
CA SER A 264 -2.83 1.88 24.46
C SER A 264 -2.76 3.39 24.17
N SER A 265 -2.68 3.80 22.90
CA SER A 265 -2.65 5.20 22.50
C SER A 265 -3.92 5.94 22.94
N PRO A 266 -3.87 7.27 23.13
CA PRO A 266 -5.05 8.06 23.43
C PRO A 266 -6.18 7.83 22.42
N SER A 267 -7.41 7.84 22.90
CA SER A 267 -8.59 7.49 22.09
C SER A 267 -8.71 8.33 20.81
N GLU A 268 -8.35 9.61 20.86
CA GLU A 268 -8.43 10.52 19.70
C GLU A 268 -7.39 10.17 18.62
N ALA A 269 -6.20 9.71 19.00
CA ALA A 269 -5.20 9.20 18.06
C ALA A 269 -5.66 7.87 17.42
N LEU A 270 -6.28 6.97 18.20
CA LEU A 270 -6.85 5.73 17.68
C LEU A 270 -7.99 5.99 16.68
N LYS A 271 -8.83 6.99 16.94
CA LYS A 271 -9.90 7.43 16.02
C LYS A 271 -9.32 7.99 14.72
N ALA A 272 -8.30 8.85 14.82
CA ALA A 272 -7.60 9.37 13.65
C ALA A 272 -6.98 8.24 12.81
N GLN A 273 -6.30 7.28 13.46
CA GLN A 273 -5.76 6.09 12.79
C GLN A 273 -6.84 5.25 12.11
N ALA A 274 -7.98 5.00 12.76
CA ALA A 274 -9.07 4.24 12.17
C ALA A 274 -9.63 4.92 10.90
N ILE A 275 -9.81 6.25 10.92
CA ILE A 275 -10.28 7.03 9.77
C ILE A 275 -9.25 7.03 8.64
N ALA A 276 -7.97 7.25 8.96
CA ALA A 276 -6.89 7.23 7.97
C ALA A 276 -6.76 5.84 7.33
N ALA A 277 -6.72 4.76 8.12
CA ALA A 277 -6.65 3.40 7.61
C ALA A 277 -7.84 3.04 6.72
N ARG A 278 -9.07 3.38 7.14
CA ARG A 278 -10.30 3.17 6.34
C ARG A 278 -10.23 3.89 5.01
N THR A 279 -9.77 5.14 5.03
CA THR A 279 -9.68 5.96 3.81
C THR A 279 -8.60 5.44 2.88
N GLU A 280 -7.42 5.05 3.41
CA GLU A 280 -6.33 4.48 2.61
C GLU A 280 -6.80 3.21 1.89
N ILE A 281 -7.50 2.29 2.59
CA ILE A 281 -8.08 1.08 1.99
C ILE A 281 -8.99 1.44 0.81
N LEU A 282 -9.94 2.37 1.01
CA LEU A 282 -10.89 2.76 -0.03
C LEU A 282 -10.20 3.47 -1.20
N SER A 283 -9.19 4.29 -0.95
CA SER A 283 -8.43 4.98 -1.98
C SER A 283 -7.58 4.03 -2.83
N ALA A 284 -7.09 2.94 -2.23
CA ALA A 284 -6.23 1.95 -2.86
C ALA A 284 -6.97 0.97 -3.78
N ILE A 285 -8.28 0.76 -3.55
CA ILE A 285 -9.07 -0.19 -4.32
C ILE A 285 -9.14 0.23 -5.79
N GLY A 286 -8.77 -0.71 -6.67
CA GLY A 286 -8.67 -0.50 -8.11
C GLY A 286 -7.32 0.01 -8.60
N HIS A 287 -6.46 0.52 -7.71
CA HIS A 287 -5.10 0.96 -8.04
C HIS A 287 -4.03 -0.04 -7.55
N ARG A 288 -4.25 -0.66 -6.39
CA ARG A 288 -3.35 -1.65 -5.81
C ARG A 288 -3.65 -3.06 -6.30
N HIS A 289 -2.59 -3.87 -6.36
CA HIS A 289 -2.63 -5.26 -6.82
C HIS A 289 -3.41 -5.47 -8.14
N PRO A 290 -3.10 -4.70 -9.21
CA PRO A 290 -3.68 -4.94 -10.52
C PRO A 290 -3.37 -6.35 -11.01
N ALA A 291 -4.32 -6.96 -11.74
CA ALA A 291 -4.20 -8.31 -12.27
C ALA A 291 -3.98 -9.41 -11.21
N THR A 292 -4.53 -9.23 -10.00
CA THR A 292 -4.54 -10.24 -8.93
C THR A 292 -5.97 -10.50 -8.44
N PRO A 293 -6.25 -11.64 -7.77
CA PRO A 293 -7.59 -12.00 -7.32
C PRO A 293 -8.01 -11.38 -5.97
N TYR A 294 -7.35 -10.32 -5.49
CA TYR A 294 -7.62 -9.67 -4.21
C TYR A 294 -7.39 -8.15 -4.30
N LEU A 295 -7.86 -7.41 -3.29
CA LEU A 295 -7.79 -5.95 -3.26
C LEU A 295 -6.54 -5.45 -2.51
N LEU A 296 -6.15 -6.14 -1.43
CA LEU A 296 -5.04 -5.76 -0.54
C LEU A 296 -4.20 -6.99 -0.15
N CYS A 297 -3.04 -6.78 0.45
CA CYS A 297 -2.22 -7.84 1.08
C CYS A 297 -1.96 -7.56 2.56
N ALA A 298 -1.82 -8.61 3.36
CA ALA A 298 -1.65 -8.52 4.82
C ALA A 298 -0.24 -8.09 5.31
N THR A 299 0.58 -7.49 4.44
CA THR A 299 1.95 -7.06 4.74
C THR A 299 2.07 -5.53 4.76
N GLN A 300 3.20 -5.02 5.23
CA GLN A 300 3.54 -3.58 5.19
C GLN A 300 3.47 -2.97 3.78
N HIS A 301 3.44 -3.78 2.72
CA HIS A 301 3.19 -3.27 1.37
C HIS A 301 1.83 -2.57 1.29
N CYS A 302 0.77 -3.14 1.88
CA CYS A 302 -0.53 -2.48 2.03
C CYS A 302 -0.73 -2.04 3.48
N GLN A 303 -1.17 -2.96 4.34
CA GLN A 303 -1.37 -2.75 5.78
C GLN A 303 -1.21 -4.10 6.47
N VAL A 304 -0.61 -4.11 7.67
CA VAL A 304 -0.40 -5.35 8.41
C VAL A 304 -1.75 -5.86 8.92
N TYR A 305 -2.11 -7.10 8.57
CA TYR A 305 -3.38 -7.72 8.97
C TYR A 305 -3.17 -9.12 9.55
N ASN A 306 -3.32 -9.25 10.86
CA ASN A 306 -3.08 -10.51 11.60
C ASN A 306 -4.38 -11.21 12.05
N GLY A 307 -5.53 -10.83 11.47
CA GLY A 307 -6.83 -11.38 11.84
C GLY A 307 -7.24 -11.08 13.28
N THR A 308 -7.95 -12.01 13.92
CA THR A 308 -8.53 -11.85 15.26
C THR A 308 -7.51 -11.80 16.39
N ASN A 309 -6.25 -12.14 16.10
CA ASN A 309 -5.18 -12.16 17.10
C ASN A 309 -4.79 -10.76 17.59
N SER A 310 -5.11 -9.72 16.83
CA SER A 310 -4.75 -8.34 17.16
C SER A 310 -5.85 -7.54 17.85
N TYR A 311 -7.05 -8.11 18.04
CA TYR A 311 -8.21 -7.35 18.49
C TYR A 311 -8.03 -6.83 19.92
N THR A 312 -8.37 -5.56 20.13
CA THR A 312 -8.35 -4.95 21.46
C THR A 312 -9.62 -4.13 21.69
N ASN A 313 -10.03 -3.98 22.94
CA ASN A 313 -11.25 -3.23 23.27
C ASN A 313 -11.13 -1.75 22.91
N GLU A 314 -9.94 -1.17 23.08
CA GLU A 314 -9.63 0.24 22.87
C GLU A 314 -9.71 0.60 21.39
N THR A 315 -9.06 -0.19 20.54
CA THR A 315 -9.07 0.01 19.08
C THR A 315 -10.44 -0.31 18.50
N ASP A 316 -11.09 -1.39 18.95
CA ASP A 316 -12.47 -1.73 18.55
C ASP A 316 -13.45 -0.60 18.90
N ARG A 317 -13.30 0.05 20.06
CA ARG A 317 -14.12 1.20 20.44
C ARG A 317 -13.90 2.38 19.50
N ALA A 318 -12.65 2.74 19.21
CA ALA A 318 -12.32 3.83 18.29
C ALA A 318 -12.86 3.57 16.86
N ILE A 319 -12.75 2.32 16.38
CA ILE A 319 -13.30 1.88 15.09
C ILE A 319 -14.82 2.04 15.07
N ARG A 320 -15.53 1.56 16.10
CA ARG A 320 -17.00 1.71 16.20
C ARG A 320 -17.45 3.17 16.26
N GLU A 321 -16.79 3.99 17.06
CA GLU A 321 -17.11 5.40 17.22
C GLU A 321 -16.88 6.21 15.92
N THR A 322 -15.96 5.75 15.07
CA THR A 322 -15.65 6.37 13.77
C THR A 322 -16.19 5.58 12.58
N SER A 323 -17.12 4.64 12.81
CA SER A 323 -17.62 3.75 11.76
C SER A 323 -18.17 4.54 10.57
N GLY A 324 -17.66 4.20 9.38
CA GLY A 324 -18.00 4.87 8.12
C GLY A 324 -17.39 6.25 7.91
N MET A 325 -16.62 6.80 8.87
CA MET A 325 -15.93 8.08 8.69
C MET A 325 -14.66 7.93 7.84
N VAL A 326 -14.52 8.78 6.84
CA VAL A 326 -13.42 8.80 5.85
C VAL A 326 -12.94 10.23 5.61
N LEU A 327 -11.74 10.39 5.06
CA LEU A 327 -11.22 11.66 4.55
C LEU A 327 -11.51 11.79 3.06
N LEU A 328 -12.08 12.94 2.70
CA LEU A 328 -12.34 13.30 1.32
C LEU A 328 -11.62 14.59 0.96
N TYR A 329 -11.06 14.61 -0.24
CA TYR A 329 -10.67 15.83 -0.93
C TYR A 329 -11.60 15.94 -2.13
N GLU A 330 -12.41 17.00 -2.15
CA GLU A 330 -13.54 17.13 -3.08
C GLU A 330 -14.53 15.94 -2.95
N LYS A 331 -14.61 15.09 -3.98
CA LYS A 331 -15.45 13.89 -4.05
C LYS A 331 -14.66 12.57 -4.07
N ARG A 332 -13.35 12.63 -3.80
CA ARG A 332 -12.46 11.47 -3.85
C ARG A 332 -11.96 11.09 -2.47
N PHE A 333 -11.78 9.79 -2.23
CA PHE A 333 -11.03 9.32 -1.07
C PHE A 333 -9.59 9.80 -1.16
N VAL A 334 -9.11 10.38 -0.06
CA VAL A 334 -7.73 10.81 0.11
C VAL A 334 -6.81 9.59 0.21
N LYS A 335 -5.63 9.63 -0.42
CA LYS A 335 -4.53 8.71 -0.10
C LYS A 335 -4.05 8.99 1.33
N ALA A 336 -4.71 8.40 2.32
CA ALA A 336 -4.52 8.69 3.73
C ALA A 336 -3.34 7.90 4.33
N VAL A 337 -2.19 7.99 3.66
CA VAL A 337 -0.92 7.38 4.06
C VAL A 337 -0.42 7.91 5.40
N TYR A 338 0.29 7.07 6.15
CA TYR A 338 0.80 7.39 7.48
C TYR A 338 2.11 6.64 7.75
N SER A 339 2.92 7.17 8.66
CA SER A 339 4.19 6.55 9.07
C SER A 339 4.44 6.70 10.57
N SER A 340 5.33 5.87 11.11
CA SER A 340 5.59 5.79 12.56
C SER A 340 6.00 7.14 13.15
N ASN A 341 7.02 7.79 12.57
CA ASN A 341 7.55 9.04 13.08
C ASN A 341 8.11 9.90 11.95
N CYS A 342 7.63 11.14 11.81
CA CYS A 342 8.07 12.04 10.73
C CYS A 342 9.45 12.67 10.98
N GLY A 343 9.96 12.64 12.22
CA GLY A 343 11.21 13.32 12.59
C GLY A 343 11.04 14.82 12.87
N GLY A 344 9.81 15.30 13.00
CA GLY A 344 9.46 16.70 13.34
C GLY A 344 8.89 17.51 12.17
N ILE A 345 9.07 17.06 10.93
CA ILE A 345 8.46 17.66 9.73
C ILE A 345 8.00 16.52 8.80
N SER A 346 6.72 16.52 8.40
CA SER A 346 6.18 15.61 7.39
C SER A 346 6.67 15.99 5.99
N GLU A 347 6.56 15.12 5.00
CA GLU A 347 7.08 15.37 3.65
C GLU A 347 5.96 15.41 2.59
N ASP A 348 6.23 16.12 1.50
CA ASP A 348 5.42 16.11 0.28
C ASP A 348 5.47 14.73 -0.42
N ASN A 349 4.35 14.29 -1.00
CA ASN A 349 4.27 12.98 -1.64
C ASN A 349 5.15 12.86 -2.91
N GLU A 350 5.28 13.95 -3.68
CA GLU A 350 6.12 14.00 -4.89
C GLU A 350 7.61 13.82 -4.59
N THR A 351 8.08 14.26 -3.42
CA THR A 351 9.48 14.10 -2.99
C THR A 351 9.80 12.63 -2.74
N VAL A 352 8.90 11.92 -2.04
CA VAL A 352 9.15 10.55 -1.57
C VAL A 352 8.94 9.53 -2.67
N TRP A 353 7.85 9.66 -3.42
CA TRP A 353 7.41 8.65 -4.39
C TRP A 353 7.58 9.08 -5.85
N GLY A 354 7.85 10.36 -6.11
CA GLY A 354 7.97 10.86 -7.47
C GLY A 354 6.64 10.89 -8.23
N GLU A 355 5.52 10.89 -7.52
CA GLU A 355 4.17 11.02 -8.08
C GLU A 355 3.79 12.50 -8.29
N HIS A 356 2.62 12.73 -8.88
CA HIS A 356 2.00 14.06 -8.87
C HIS A 356 1.73 14.54 -7.46
N LYS A 357 1.93 15.84 -7.25
CA LYS A 357 1.59 16.49 -5.99
C LYS A 357 0.11 16.32 -5.67
N GLU A 358 -0.19 15.76 -4.50
CA GLU A 358 -1.55 15.68 -3.98
C GLU A 358 -1.78 16.89 -3.05
N PRO A 359 -2.80 17.74 -3.27
CA PRO A 359 -2.98 18.99 -2.51
C PRO A 359 -3.16 18.82 -0.99
N TYR A 360 -3.42 17.60 -0.53
CA TYR A 360 -3.62 17.25 0.87
C TYR A 360 -2.44 16.49 1.48
N LEU A 361 -1.40 16.15 0.72
CA LEU A 361 -0.17 15.48 1.20
C LEU A 361 1.01 16.44 1.09
N ASN A 362 0.91 17.60 1.74
CA ASN A 362 2.00 18.55 1.81
C ASN A 362 2.82 18.38 3.09
N SER A 363 4.07 18.82 3.02
CA SER A 363 4.92 18.97 4.20
C SER A 363 4.29 19.91 5.24
N ASN A 364 4.47 19.56 6.51
CA ASN A 364 4.05 20.34 7.65
C ASN A 364 5.01 20.13 8.82
N VAL A 365 5.33 21.21 9.54
CA VAL A 365 6.03 21.10 10.82
C VAL A 365 5.06 20.49 11.83
N ASP A 366 5.50 19.42 12.50
CA ASP A 366 4.71 18.62 13.44
C ASP A 366 4.60 19.33 14.81
N SER A 367 4.13 20.58 14.83
CA SER A 367 4.01 21.40 16.03
C SER A 367 2.87 22.41 15.93
N GLU A 368 2.65 23.19 16.99
CA GLU A 368 1.79 24.38 16.94
C GLU A 368 2.43 25.49 16.12
N GLU A 369 1.63 26.27 15.38
CA GLU A 369 2.11 27.35 14.51
C GLU A 369 2.86 28.47 15.26
N ASN A 370 2.60 28.63 16.57
CA ASN A 370 3.24 29.61 17.42
C ASN A 370 4.58 29.12 18.03
N SER A 371 4.92 27.83 17.88
CA SER A 371 6.15 27.23 18.42
C SER A 371 7.40 27.82 17.78
N GLU A 372 8.51 27.78 18.51
CA GLU A 372 9.81 28.24 17.99
C GLU A 372 10.25 27.41 16.79
N THR A 373 10.11 26.08 16.88
CA THR A 373 10.39 25.17 15.76
C THR A 373 9.55 25.48 14.53
N TYR A 374 8.25 25.75 14.67
CA TYR A 374 7.42 26.12 13.52
C TYR A 374 7.93 27.41 12.88
N LYS A 375 8.12 28.47 13.68
CA LYS A 375 8.57 29.78 13.17
C LYS A 375 9.90 29.69 12.44
N LYS A 376 10.81 28.83 12.92
CA LYS A 376 12.16 28.67 12.39
C LYS A 376 12.22 27.79 11.14
N PHE A 377 11.44 26.71 11.09
CA PHE A 377 11.56 25.68 10.05
C PHE A 377 10.32 25.53 9.15
N LYS A 378 9.33 26.43 9.23
CA LYS A 378 8.14 26.42 8.36
C LYS A 378 8.46 26.44 6.87
N ASP A 379 9.56 27.08 6.48
CA ASP A 379 9.98 27.25 5.08
C ASP A 379 10.83 26.05 4.58
N GLY A 380 11.01 25.03 5.42
CA GLY A 380 11.65 23.76 5.08
C GLY A 380 13.10 23.65 5.52
N LEU A 381 13.69 22.48 5.26
CA LEU A 381 15.08 22.18 5.58
C LEU A 381 15.97 22.11 4.32
N ASP A 382 17.18 22.64 4.46
CA ASP A 382 18.23 22.61 3.46
C ASP A 382 19.59 22.27 4.10
N GLU A 383 20.68 22.29 3.32
CA GLU A 383 22.02 21.98 3.85
C GLU A 383 22.50 22.99 4.90
N GLY A 384 21.95 24.21 4.93
CA GLY A 384 22.35 25.26 5.86
C GLY A 384 21.71 25.14 7.25
N ASN A 385 20.54 24.52 7.36
CA ASN A 385 19.79 24.42 8.62
C ASN A 385 19.49 22.98 9.09
N LEU A 386 19.74 21.96 8.26
CA LEU A 386 19.40 20.56 8.57
C LEU A 386 20.14 20.04 9.80
N GLU A 387 21.42 20.31 9.90
CA GLU A 387 22.23 19.84 11.04
C GLU A 387 21.70 20.43 12.35
N GLU A 388 21.45 21.74 12.36
CA GLU A 388 20.83 22.42 13.49
C GLU A 388 19.47 21.81 13.84
N PHE A 389 18.60 21.57 12.86
CA PHE A 389 17.30 20.93 13.08
C PHE A 389 17.43 19.55 13.73
N LEU A 390 18.38 18.72 13.26
CA LEU A 390 18.60 17.38 13.78
C LEU A 390 19.13 17.39 15.22
N TYR A 391 19.90 18.39 15.61
CA TYR A 391 20.46 18.49 16.97
C TYR A 391 19.58 19.24 17.97
N THR A 392 18.78 20.21 17.53
CA THR A 392 18.10 21.16 18.44
C THR A 392 16.61 20.88 18.61
N VAL A 393 15.94 20.28 17.62
CA VAL A 393 14.48 20.12 17.67
C VAL A 393 14.08 18.95 18.55
N ASP A 394 13.40 19.26 19.65
CA ASP A 394 12.83 18.30 20.60
C ASP A 394 11.40 18.67 21.07
N ASP A 395 10.80 19.73 20.49
CA ASP A 395 9.57 20.33 20.98
C ASP A 395 8.32 20.04 20.13
N THR A 396 8.48 19.28 19.04
CA THR A 396 7.40 18.80 18.16
C THR A 396 6.46 17.81 18.85
N TYR A 397 5.26 17.62 18.31
CA TYR A 397 4.29 16.65 18.83
C TYR A 397 4.87 15.25 18.90
N CYS A 398 5.55 14.78 17.84
CA CYS A 398 6.19 13.48 17.84
C CYS A 398 7.41 13.39 18.77
N ALA A 399 8.14 14.49 19.01
CA ALA A 399 9.25 14.51 19.96
C ALA A 399 8.78 14.44 21.42
N LYS A 400 7.71 15.17 21.75
CA LYS A 400 7.17 15.28 23.11
C LYS A 400 6.04 14.29 23.41
N SER A 401 5.77 13.35 22.52
CA SER A 401 4.82 12.25 22.74
C SER A 401 5.38 11.29 23.79
N SER A 402 4.52 10.77 24.68
CA SER A 402 4.96 9.72 25.63
C SER A 402 5.37 8.41 24.94
N TYR A 403 4.96 8.23 23.67
CA TYR A 403 5.30 7.09 22.82
C TYR A 403 6.50 7.35 21.91
N ASN A 404 7.24 8.45 22.12
CA ASN A 404 8.43 8.73 21.35
C ASN A 404 9.54 7.70 21.59
N ASN A 405 9.85 6.90 20.57
CA ASN A 405 11.09 6.15 20.53
C ASN A 405 12.26 7.10 20.21
N LYS A 406 13.00 7.54 21.24
CA LYS A 406 14.14 8.47 21.07
C LYS A 406 15.16 8.02 20.03
N LYS A 407 15.44 6.71 19.94
CA LYS A 407 16.35 6.13 18.94
C LYS A 407 15.78 6.13 17.53
N ALA A 408 14.48 6.33 17.36
CA ALA A 408 13.81 6.48 16.07
C ALA A 408 13.65 7.96 15.70
N PHE A 409 13.30 8.82 16.66
CA PHE A 409 13.12 10.24 16.42
C PHE A 409 14.42 10.94 16.04
N ARG A 410 15.54 10.60 16.70
CA ARG A 410 16.90 10.98 16.30
C ARG A 410 17.82 9.78 16.35
N TRP A 411 18.63 9.60 15.33
CA TRP A 411 19.55 8.46 15.22
C TRP A 411 20.87 8.88 14.59
N LYS A 412 21.92 8.17 14.97
CA LYS A 412 23.24 8.27 14.37
C LYS A 412 23.71 6.86 14.02
N ILE A 413 24.10 6.65 12.76
CA ILE A 413 24.57 5.36 12.24
C ILE A 413 25.89 5.61 11.51
N GLU A 414 26.89 4.77 11.76
CA GLU A 414 28.14 4.79 11.03
C GLU A 414 28.25 3.52 10.19
N ILE A 415 28.61 3.66 8.92
CA ILE A 415 28.80 2.54 7.98
C ILE A 415 30.24 2.61 7.45
N SER A 416 30.98 1.50 7.58
CA SER A 416 32.33 1.39 7.05
C SER A 416 32.34 1.30 5.52
N TYR A 417 33.47 1.61 4.88
CA TYR A 417 33.60 1.48 3.42
C TYR A 417 33.23 0.08 2.92
N ASP A 418 33.70 -0.98 3.59
CA ASP A 418 33.43 -2.36 3.15
C ASP A 418 31.94 -2.73 3.25
N GLU A 419 31.24 -2.26 4.27
CA GLU A 419 29.79 -2.43 4.38
C GLU A 419 29.03 -1.63 3.34
N LEU A 420 29.43 -0.38 3.12
CA LEU A 420 28.86 0.50 2.10
C LEU A 420 28.96 -0.12 0.70
N ILE A 421 30.15 -0.58 0.32
CA ILE A 421 30.38 -1.24 -0.97
C ILE A 421 29.55 -2.52 -1.08
N ARG A 422 29.46 -3.33 -0.02
CA ARG A 422 28.60 -4.54 -0.01
C ARG A 422 27.14 -4.21 -0.25
N HIS A 423 26.62 -3.10 0.28
CA HIS A 423 25.23 -2.71 0.03
C HIS A 423 25.01 -2.18 -1.38
N ILE A 424 25.90 -1.32 -1.88
CA ILE A 424 25.78 -0.73 -3.22
C ILE A 424 25.90 -1.81 -4.31
N LYS A 425 26.84 -2.75 -4.16
CA LYS A 425 27.06 -3.87 -5.11
C LYS A 425 25.86 -4.82 -5.25
N LYS A 426 24.88 -4.78 -4.34
CA LYS A 426 23.63 -5.55 -4.50
C LYS A 426 22.79 -5.06 -5.68
N ARG A 427 23.01 -3.83 -6.14
CA ARG A 427 22.19 -3.18 -7.17
C ARG A 427 22.99 -2.56 -8.30
N TYR A 428 24.21 -2.12 -8.03
CA TYR A 428 25.03 -1.37 -8.98
C TYR A 428 26.41 -1.99 -9.14
N ASP A 429 26.88 -2.03 -10.39
CA ASP A 429 28.19 -2.55 -10.75
C ASP A 429 29.27 -1.47 -10.51
N ILE A 430 29.78 -1.43 -9.29
CA ILE A 430 30.82 -0.48 -8.87
C ILE A 430 32.12 -1.21 -8.51
N ASP A 431 33.25 -0.67 -8.96
CA ASP A 431 34.58 -1.19 -8.58
C ASP A 431 35.03 -0.58 -7.25
N ASN A 432 34.80 0.72 -7.11
CA ASN A 432 35.11 1.56 -5.97
C ASN A 432 33.98 2.60 -5.75
N LEU A 433 34.08 3.36 -4.66
CA LEU A 433 33.24 4.53 -4.43
C LEU A 433 34.11 5.78 -4.36
N ASP A 434 34.06 6.60 -5.42
CA ASP A 434 34.79 7.86 -5.47
C ASP A 434 34.01 8.98 -4.77
N ASP A 435 32.69 9.05 -5.02
CA ASP A 435 31.85 10.06 -4.39
C ASP A 435 30.37 9.66 -4.30
N ILE A 436 29.66 10.37 -3.42
CA ILE A 436 28.21 10.36 -3.27
C ILE A 436 27.72 11.80 -3.29
N MET A 437 26.96 12.18 -4.30
CA MET A 437 26.42 13.53 -4.46
C MET A 437 24.93 13.53 -4.11
N ILE A 438 24.49 14.48 -3.29
CA ILE A 438 23.07 14.68 -2.97
C ILE A 438 22.46 15.54 -4.08
N GLU A 439 21.44 15.01 -4.77
CA GLU A 439 20.77 15.64 -5.93
C GLU A 439 19.51 16.44 -5.51
N GLY A 440 19.53 16.91 -4.26
CA GLY A 440 18.49 17.74 -3.65
C GLY A 440 17.72 17.05 -2.53
N ARG A 441 16.95 17.88 -1.82
CA ARG A 441 16.11 17.51 -0.68
C ARG A 441 14.68 17.98 -0.88
N GLY A 442 13.74 17.32 -0.22
CA GLY A 442 12.38 17.84 -0.04
C GLY A 442 12.28 18.80 1.14
N HIS A 443 11.08 19.31 1.36
CA HIS A 443 10.80 20.32 2.39
C HIS A 443 11.16 19.84 3.80
N SER A 444 11.01 18.55 4.07
CA SER A 444 11.35 17.95 5.36
C SER A 444 12.85 17.65 5.54
N GLY A 445 13.70 17.98 4.57
CA GLY A 445 15.13 17.65 4.56
C GLY A 445 15.44 16.23 4.09
N ARG A 446 14.41 15.44 3.72
CA ARG A 446 14.60 14.10 3.14
C ARG A 446 15.32 14.18 1.80
N ILE A 447 16.29 13.30 1.60
CA ILE A 447 17.04 13.25 0.34
C ILE A 447 16.12 12.77 -0.79
N ARG A 448 16.04 13.56 -1.87
CA ARG A 448 15.20 13.29 -3.05
C ARG A 448 15.91 12.38 -4.06
N GLY A 449 17.23 12.50 -4.15
CA GLY A 449 18.06 11.72 -5.05
C GLY A 449 19.53 11.75 -4.65
N ILE A 450 20.27 10.74 -5.05
CA ILE A 450 21.72 10.62 -4.85
C ILE A 450 22.36 10.14 -6.15
N THR A 451 23.53 10.70 -6.50
CA THR A 451 24.40 10.14 -7.54
C THR A 451 25.62 9.48 -6.91
N ILE A 452 25.83 8.20 -7.23
CA ILE A 452 27.03 7.43 -6.87
C ILE A 452 28.04 7.53 -8.01
N VAL A 453 29.29 7.85 -7.69
CA VAL A 453 30.39 7.95 -8.66
C VAL A 453 31.37 6.80 -8.45
N SER A 454 31.66 6.04 -9.51
CA SER A 454 32.61 4.93 -9.53
C SER A 454 33.40 4.96 -10.85
N GLY A 455 34.61 5.49 -10.81
CA GLY A 455 35.43 5.82 -11.97
C GLY A 455 34.69 6.75 -12.93
N LYS A 456 34.40 6.24 -14.14
CA LYS A 456 33.63 6.97 -15.16
C LYS A 456 32.13 6.73 -15.06
N LYS A 457 31.68 5.75 -14.26
CA LYS A 457 30.27 5.39 -14.13
C LYS A 457 29.59 6.29 -13.09
N LYS A 458 28.37 6.72 -13.40
CA LYS A 458 27.49 7.47 -12.49
C LYS A 458 26.17 6.74 -12.38
N TYR A 459 25.73 6.49 -11.14
CA TYR A 459 24.45 5.83 -10.87
C TYR A 459 23.55 6.77 -10.10
N TYR A 460 22.45 7.19 -10.72
CA TYR A 460 21.41 7.98 -10.05
C TYR A 460 20.47 7.05 -9.29
N VAL A 461 20.24 7.36 -8.01
CA VAL A 461 19.36 6.64 -7.10
C VAL A 461 18.32 7.61 -6.58
N ASP A 462 17.06 7.34 -6.86
CA ASP A 462 15.93 8.14 -6.44
C ASP A 462 14.93 7.35 -5.60
N ARG A 463 13.88 8.05 -5.13
CA ARG A 463 12.87 7.56 -4.20
C ARG A 463 13.48 7.23 -2.83
N GLU A 464 12.84 7.80 -1.82
CA GLU A 464 13.34 7.75 -0.44
C GLU A 464 13.62 6.32 0.03
N TYR A 465 12.76 5.37 -0.35
CA TYR A 465 12.94 3.97 -0.01
C TYR A 465 14.21 3.36 -0.62
N ASN A 466 14.48 3.57 -1.92
CA ASN A 466 15.66 2.98 -2.56
C ASN A 466 16.95 3.59 -1.99
N ILE A 467 16.94 4.89 -1.69
CA ILE A 467 18.06 5.59 -1.06
C ILE A 467 18.35 4.97 0.32
N ARG A 468 17.33 4.71 1.14
CA ARG A 468 17.52 4.01 2.43
C ARG A 468 18.08 2.61 2.24
N GLN A 469 17.57 1.88 1.26
CA GLN A 469 18.02 0.52 0.97
C GLN A 469 19.43 0.46 0.39
N LEU A 470 19.92 1.54 -0.23
CA LEU A 470 21.29 1.69 -0.70
C LEU A 470 22.29 1.61 0.46
N PHE A 471 21.89 2.09 1.65
CA PHE A 471 22.70 2.14 2.86
C PHE A 471 22.27 1.12 3.91
N GLY A 472 21.76 -0.04 3.48
CA GLY A 472 21.41 -1.14 4.39
C GLY A 472 20.05 -1.04 5.07
N GLY A 473 19.17 -0.14 4.61
CA GLY A 473 17.81 -0.02 5.10
C GLY A 473 17.69 0.95 6.28
N LEU A 474 18.21 2.16 6.11
CA LEU A 474 18.09 3.24 7.11
C LEU A 474 16.61 3.51 7.46
N LYS A 475 16.37 4.15 8.63
CA LYS A 475 15.02 4.34 9.18
C LYS A 475 14.16 5.31 8.36
N SER A 476 14.79 6.33 7.78
CA SER A 476 14.13 7.36 6.97
C SER A 476 15.16 8.00 6.01
N GLY A 477 14.66 8.79 5.05
CA GLY A 477 15.44 9.64 4.15
C GLY A 477 15.91 10.96 4.77
N LEU A 478 15.42 11.30 5.97
CA LEU A 478 15.76 12.52 6.69
C LEU A 478 17.11 12.32 7.37
N MET A 479 18.18 12.68 6.67
CA MET A 479 19.54 12.43 7.11
C MET A 479 20.53 13.47 6.58
N TYR A 480 21.48 13.84 7.43
CA TYR A 480 22.74 14.47 7.08
C TYR A 480 23.81 13.38 6.91
N ILE A 481 24.65 13.51 5.88
CA ILE A 481 25.69 12.52 5.53
C ILE A 481 27.06 13.17 5.64
N GLU A 482 27.84 12.74 6.61
CA GLU A 482 29.24 13.11 6.75
C GLU A 482 30.13 12.02 6.11
N LYS A 483 31.02 12.42 5.22
CA LYS A 483 31.97 11.52 4.55
C LYS A 483 33.26 11.45 5.35
N LYS A 484 33.56 10.30 5.97
CA LYS A 484 34.89 10.06 6.55
C LYS A 484 35.89 9.85 5.42
N LYS A 485 36.95 10.66 5.38
CA LYS A 485 37.99 10.58 4.35
C LYS A 485 39.36 10.41 4.98
N ASP A 486 40.26 9.72 4.28
CA ASP A 486 41.68 9.74 4.62
C ASP A 486 42.36 11.05 4.15
N SER A 487 43.66 11.18 4.42
CA SER A 487 44.47 12.33 3.99
C SER A 487 44.56 12.50 2.47
N GLY A 488 44.31 11.43 1.71
CA GLY A 488 44.25 11.45 0.24
C GLY A 488 42.85 11.76 -0.30
N GLY A 489 41.86 12.01 0.57
CA GLY A 489 40.48 12.29 0.18
C GLY A 489 39.63 11.06 -0.16
N LYS A 490 40.17 9.85 0.03
CA LYS A 490 39.44 8.60 -0.22
C LYS A 490 38.42 8.37 0.89
N ILE A 491 37.19 8.00 0.51
CA ILE A 491 36.13 7.68 1.46
C ILE A 491 36.49 6.41 2.23
N LEU A 492 36.48 6.50 3.56
CA LEU A 492 36.69 5.40 4.51
C LEU A 492 35.37 4.87 5.10
N GLY A 493 34.29 5.64 4.98
CA GLY A 493 32.97 5.33 5.49
C GLY A 493 32.08 6.56 5.54
N LEU A 494 30.85 6.38 6.00
CA LEU A 494 29.86 7.44 6.14
C LEU A 494 29.31 7.46 7.56
N ILE A 495 29.10 8.65 8.08
CA ILE A 495 28.28 8.86 9.28
C ILE A 495 26.96 9.50 8.84
N PHE A 496 25.87 8.89 9.25
CA PHE A 496 24.53 9.39 9.06
C PHE A 496 24.00 9.91 10.38
N THR A 497 23.59 11.18 10.41
CA THR A 497 22.77 11.74 11.49
C THR A 497 21.39 11.98 10.91
N GLY A 498 20.34 11.41 11.50
CA GLY A 498 19.01 11.49 10.91
C GLY A 498 17.88 11.44 11.93
N GLY A 499 16.65 11.50 11.42
CA GLY A 499 15.46 11.54 12.26
C GLY A 499 14.23 10.89 11.65
N GLY A 500 13.33 10.45 12.51
CA GLY A 500 12.09 9.76 12.12
C GLY A 500 12.28 8.31 11.66
N TRP A 501 11.14 7.66 11.42
CA TRP A 501 11.03 6.28 10.94
C TRP A 501 9.86 6.17 9.97
N GLY A 502 10.18 5.83 8.72
CA GLY A 502 9.23 5.69 7.63
C GLY A 502 9.29 6.87 6.67
N HIS A 503 8.37 6.85 5.69
CA HIS A 503 8.39 7.77 4.56
C HIS A 503 8.10 9.22 4.95
N GLY A 504 7.39 9.48 6.06
CA GLY A 504 7.12 10.82 6.57
C GLY A 504 6.02 11.60 5.86
N VAL A 505 5.37 11.02 4.85
CA VAL A 505 4.23 11.63 4.13
C VAL A 505 2.93 11.36 4.90
N GLY A 506 2.03 12.34 4.96
CA GLY A 506 0.74 12.21 5.62
C GLY A 506 0.86 12.18 7.14
N MET A 507 0.08 11.32 7.80
CA MET A 507 -0.02 11.34 9.27
C MET A 507 1.19 10.70 9.95
N CYS A 508 1.80 11.45 10.88
CA CYS A 508 2.79 10.93 11.81
C CYS A 508 2.09 10.25 12.99
N GLN A 509 2.22 8.93 13.15
CA GLN A 509 1.54 8.19 14.24
C GLN A 509 1.96 8.69 15.63
N THR A 510 3.27 8.84 15.85
CA THR A 510 3.79 9.38 17.13
C THR A 510 3.32 10.82 17.39
N GLY A 511 3.21 11.63 16.33
CA GLY A 511 2.74 13.02 16.42
C GLY A 511 1.24 13.11 16.67
N ALA A 512 0.42 12.27 16.03
CA ALA A 512 -1.01 12.12 16.32
C ALA A 512 -1.26 11.76 17.80
N ILE A 513 -0.44 10.86 18.36
CA ILE A 513 -0.46 10.57 19.80
C ILE A 513 -0.10 11.80 20.62
N GLY A 514 0.99 12.49 20.27
CA GLY A 514 1.42 13.70 20.96
C GLY A 514 0.39 14.84 20.91
N MET A 515 -0.34 14.98 19.80
CA MET A 515 -1.47 15.91 19.67
C MET A 515 -2.62 15.51 20.60
N ALA A 516 -3.01 14.22 20.60
CA ALA A 516 -4.08 13.73 21.45
C ALA A 516 -3.76 13.86 22.95
N GLU A 517 -2.51 13.63 23.36
CA GLU A 517 -2.02 13.88 24.74
C GLU A 517 -2.15 15.35 25.16
N ARG A 518 -2.20 16.27 24.19
CA ARG A 518 -2.39 17.72 24.40
C ARG A 518 -3.84 18.15 24.24
N GLY A 519 -4.78 17.20 24.24
CA GLY A 519 -6.21 17.47 24.20
C GLY A 519 -6.79 17.74 22.80
N LYS A 520 -6.01 17.51 21.73
CA LYS A 520 -6.52 17.64 20.36
C LYS A 520 -7.46 16.50 20.00
N GLY A 521 -8.61 16.84 19.43
CA GLY A 521 -9.56 15.85 18.92
C GLY A 521 -9.10 15.21 17.61
N PHE A 522 -9.65 14.06 17.25
CA PHE A 522 -9.28 13.34 16.03
C PHE A 522 -9.44 14.18 14.75
N MET A 523 -10.42 15.10 14.72
CA MET A 523 -10.59 16.00 13.57
C MET A 523 -9.44 16.99 13.45
N GLU A 524 -8.97 17.58 14.55
CA GLU A 524 -7.81 18.47 14.56
C GLU A 524 -6.54 17.72 14.12
N ILE A 525 -6.38 16.47 14.59
CA ILE A 525 -5.26 15.61 14.19
C ILE A 525 -5.28 15.34 12.68
N LEU A 526 -6.42 14.92 12.14
CA LEU A 526 -6.52 14.60 10.71
C LEU A 526 -6.30 15.85 9.84
N LEU A 527 -6.84 17.01 10.23
CA LEU A 527 -6.69 18.25 9.47
C LEU A 527 -5.28 18.85 9.57
N HIS A 528 -4.53 18.54 10.63
CA HIS A 528 -3.12 18.89 10.74
C HIS A 528 -2.26 18.16 9.68
N TYR A 529 -2.52 16.88 9.45
CA TYR A 529 -1.73 16.06 8.51
C TYR A 529 -2.29 15.99 7.09
N TYR A 530 -3.60 16.15 6.92
CA TYR A 530 -4.29 16.07 5.62
C TYR A 530 -5.05 17.40 5.36
N LYS A 531 -4.28 18.47 5.13
CA LYS A 531 -4.83 19.82 4.97
C LYS A 531 -5.81 19.91 3.79
N GLY A 532 -6.86 20.72 3.93
CA GLY A 532 -7.87 20.92 2.90
C GLY A 532 -8.84 19.74 2.69
N THR A 533 -8.72 18.68 3.48
CA THR A 533 -9.65 17.55 3.45
C THR A 533 -10.85 17.80 4.37
N ARG A 534 -11.86 16.94 4.27
CA ARG A 534 -13.03 16.92 5.14
C ARG A 534 -13.36 15.50 5.58
N VAL A 535 -13.83 15.35 6.81
CA VAL A 535 -14.35 14.08 7.31
C VAL A 535 -15.81 13.93 6.88
N GLU A 536 -16.16 12.80 6.28
CA GLU A 536 -17.55 12.45 5.95
C GLU A 536 -17.87 11.04 6.42
N LYS A 537 -19.10 10.81 6.91
CA LYS A 537 -19.62 9.48 7.19
C LYS A 537 -20.34 8.90 5.97
N VAL A 538 -19.76 7.88 5.34
CA VAL A 538 -20.20 7.37 4.03
C VAL A 538 -21.08 6.12 4.10
N TYR A 539 -21.13 5.41 5.22
CA TYR A 539 -22.08 4.31 5.48
C TYR A 539 -22.54 4.25 6.94
#